data_AF-A0A0G0XW16-F1
#
_entry.id   AF-A0A0G0XW16-F1
#
_cell.length_a   1.000
_cell.length_b   1.000
_cell.length_c   1.000
_cell.angle_alpha   90.00
_cell.angle_beta   90.00
_cell.angle_gamma   90.00
#
_symmetry.space_group_name_H-M   'P 1'
#
loop_
_entity.id
_entity.type
_entity.pdbx_description
1 polymer ?
#
loop_
_entity_poly.entity_id
_entity_poly.type
_entity_poly.pdbx_seq_one_letter_code
_entity_poly.pdbx_strand_id
1 'polypeptide(L)'
;PFFSVLVSPTAAALNVWLRDGRVDIPMAITNISFQSYNTPITSDGTLPVRLFGRTLNLNRFREKGCTYAVFYAPDDDLVEPEVALAGQQWATHVEALSGGHVKKATSPFQKEKGPERLHLGLAHTPVDISLLSQSLLHYRESYVV
;
A
#
# COMPACT_ATOMS: atom_id res chain seq x y z
N PRO A 1 7.57 41.13 -14.32
CA PRO A 1 7.07 40.61 -13.02
C PRO A 1 7.39 39.12 -12.85
N PHE A 2 8.41 38.80 -12.06
CA PHE A 2 8.71 37.42 -11.69
C PHE A 2 7.78 37.00 -10.55
N PHE A 3 6.77 36.18 -10.86
CA PHE A 3 6.00 35.50 -9.83
C PHE A 3 6.86 34.37 -9.28
N SER A 4 7.40 34.53 -8.07
CA SER A 4 7.97 33.40 -7.34
C SER A 4 6.82 32.48 -6.93
N VAL A 5 6.70 31.33 -7.58
CA VAL A 5 5.72 30.30 -7.19
C VAL A 5 6.16 29.77 -5.83
N LEU A 6 5.35 30.02 -4.80
CA LEU A 6 5.51 29.39 -3.49
C LEU A 6 5.15 27.90 -3.63
N VAL A 7 6.16 27.05 -3.72
CA VAL A 7 5.99 25.59 -3.73
C VAL A 7 5.79 25.12 -2.30
N SER A 8 4.77 24.30 -2.03
CA SER A 8 4.55 23.74 -0.70
C SER A 8 5.69 22.78 -0.32
N PRO A 9 6.02 22.61 0.98
CA PRO A 9 7.04 21.64 1.42
C PRO A 9 6.77 20.22 0.89
N THR A 10 5.51 19.78 0.86
CA THR A 10 5.12 18.48 0.29
C THR A 10 5.41 18.39 -1.19
N ALA A 11 5.08 19.43 -1.98
CA ALA A 11 5.35 19.45 -3.41
C ALA A 11 6.87 19.46 -3.70
N ALA A 12 7.65 20.19 -2.90
CA ALA A 12 9.11 20.18 -2.99
C ALA A 12 9.71 18.80 -2.66
N ALA A 13 9.25 18.16 -1.58
CA ALA A 13 9.70 16.84 -1.17
C ALA A 13 9.34 15.76 -2.21
N LEU A 14 8.13 15.77 -2.75
CA LEU A 14 7.70 14.87 -3.83
C LEU A 14 8.57 15.05 -5.08
N ASN A 15 8.89 16.28 -5.46
CA ASN A 15 9.74 16.53 -6.62
C ASN A 15 11.15 15.96 -6.44
N VAL A 16 11.76 16.15 -5.26
CA VAL A 16 13.07 15.55 -4.95
C VAL A 16 12.98 14.02 -4.99
N TRP A 17 11.95 13.42 -4.39
CA TRP A 17 11.76 11.97 -4.44
C TRP A 17 11.57 11.44 -5.86
N LEU A 18 10.78 12.13 -6.69
CA LEU A 18 10.55 11.75 -8.08
C LEU A 18 11.78 11.95 -8.98
N ARG A 19 12.68 12.88 -8.65
CA ARG A 19 13.89 13.14 -9.43
C ARG A 19 15.06 12.25 -9.00
N ASP A 20 15.29 12.18 -7.68
CA ASP A 20 16.54 11.66 -7.10
C ASP A 20 16.31 10.44 -6.19
N GLY A 21 15.11 10.28 -5.64
CA GLY A 21 14.79 9.27 -4.64
C GLY A 21 14.17 7.97 -5.17
N ARG A 22 14.09 7.82 -6.50
CA ARG A 22 13.57 6.58 -7.10
C ARG A 22 14.58 5.46 -6.90
N VAL A 23 14.07 4.31 -6.49
CA VAL A 23 14.84 3.07 -6.38
C VAL A 23 14.14 2.01 -7.21
N ASP A 24 14.93 1.11 -7.78
CA ASP A 24 14.37 -0.01 -8.54
C ASP A 24 13.54 -0.91 -7.62
N ILE A 25 12.35 -1.25 -8.10
CA ILE A 25 11.49 -2.22 -7.42
C ILE A 25 11.92 -3.61 -7.87
N PRO A 26 12.19 -4.56 -6.95
CA PRO A 26 12.52 -5.92 -7.33
C PRO A 26 11.46 -6.53 -8.24
N MET A 27 11.89 -7.24 -9.28
CA MET A 27 10.98 -7.85 -10.27
C MET A 27 9.87 -8.71 -9.65
N ALA A 28 10.17 -9.39 -8.54
CA ALA A 28 9.18 -10.18 -7.82
C ALA A 28 8.00 -9.33 -7.29
N ILE A 29 8.26 -8.11 -6.82
CA ILE A 29 7.23 -7.18 -6.35
C ILE A 29 6.44 -6.65 -7.53
N THR A 30 7.11 -6.26 -8.61
CA THR A 30 6.45 -5.81 -9.85
C THR A 30 5.51 -6.89 -10.40
N ASN A 31 5.93 -8.15 -10.37
CA ASN A 31 5.10 -9.27 -10.80
C ASN A 31 3.86 -9.47 -9.91
N ILE A 32 4.00 -9.32 -8.59
CA ILE A 32 2.86 -9.39 -7.65
C ILE A 32 1.85 -8.29 -7.95
N SER A 33 2.31 -7.05 -8.15
CA SER A 33 1.43 -5.94 -8.54
C SER A 33 0.73 -6.26 -9.86
N PHE A 34 1.48 -6.65 -10.89
CA PHE A 34 0.92 -6.98 -12.20
C PHE A 34 -0.16 -8.07 -12.13
N GLN A 35 0.10 -9.15 -11.41
CA GLN A 35 -0.88 -10.23 -11.20
C GLN A 35 -2.13 -9.73 -10.46
N SER A 36 -1.96 -8.88 -9.45
CA SER A 36 -3.07 -8.33 -8.66
C SER A 36 -3.99 -7.41 -9.47
N TYR A 37 -3.45 -6.67 -10.45
CA TYR A 37 -4.25 -5.82 -11.33
C TYR A 37 -4.95 -6.60 -12.46
N ASN A 38 -4.35 -7.68 -12.93
CA ASN A 38 -4.79 -8.33 -14.17
C ASN A 38 -5.49 -9.68 -13.96
N THR A 39 -5.43 -10.25 -12.75
CA THR A 39 -6.04 -11.54 -12.45
C THR A 39 -7.10 -11.36 -11.35
N PRO A 40 -8.37 -11.70 -11.61
CA PRO A 40 -9.43 -11.56 -10.62
C PRO A 40 -9.18 -12.38 -9.35
N ILE A 41 -9.65 -11.87 -8.21
CA ILE A 41 -9.79 -12.65 -6.98
C ILE A 41 -10.81 -13.76 -7.26
N THR A 42 -10.50 -14.99 -6.85
CA THR A 42 -11.42 -16.11 -7.02
C THR A 42 -12.66 -15.94 -6.15
N SER A 43 -13.74 -16.68 -6.48
CA SER A 43 -15.01 -16.59 -5.74
C SER A 43 -14.90 -17.00 -4.26
N ASP A 44 -13.92 -17.81 -3.90
CA ASP A 44 -13.62 -18.18 -2.51
C ASP A 44 -12.70 -17.17 -1.78
N GLY A 45 -12.32 -16.07 -2.43
CA GLY A 45 -11.52 -15.00 -1.83
C GLY A 45 -10.01 -15.21 -1.91
N THR A 46 -9.55 -16.15 -2.72
CA THR A 46 -8.12 -16.40 -2.93
C THR A 46 -7.53 -15.34 -3.87
N LEU A 47 -6.46 -14.69 -3.42
CA LEU A 47 -5.73 -13.70 -4.20
C LEU A 47 -4.87 -14.38 -5.29
N PRO A 48 -4.63 -13.71 -6.43
CA PRO A 48 -3.87 -14.26 -7.55
C PRO A 48 -2.34 -14.33 -7.30
N VAL A 49 -1.90 -14.18 -6.06
CA VAL A 49 -0.49 -14.08 -5.66
C VAL A 49 -0.22 -14.93 -4.43
N ARG A 50 1.05 -15.27 -4.23
CA ARG A 50 1.54 -15.96 -3.04
C ARG A 50 2.60 -15.12 -2.35
N LEU A 51 2.59 -15.11 -1.02
CA LEU A 51 3.68 -14.54 -0.22
C LEU A 51 4.32 -15.64 0.62
N PHE A 52 5.65 -15.70 0.63
CA PHE A 52 6.43 -16.72 1.34
C PHE A 52 5.96 -18.16 1.06
N GLY A 53 5.62 -18.43 -0.21
CA GLY A 53 5.10 -19.74 -0.64
C GLY A 53 3.70 -20.07 -0.13
N ARG A 54 2.94 -19.10 0.41
CA ARG A 54 1.58 -19.33 0.91
C ARG A 54 0.54 -18.60 0.07
N THR A 55 -0.58 -19.28 -0.14
CA THR A 55 -1.78 -18.68 -0.73
C THR A 55 -2.36 -17.66 0.25
N LEU A 56 -2.78 -16.52 -0.28
CA LEU A 56 -3.48 -15.49 0.49
C LEU A 56 -4.97 -15.57 0.20
N ASN A 57 -5.80 -15.48 1.26
CA ASN A 57 -7.25 -15.52 1.13
C ASN A 57 -7.89 -14.47 2.05
N LEU A 58 -8.85 -13.71 1.53
CA LEU A 58 -9.50 -12.61 2.25
C LEU A 58 -10.38 -13.09 3.42
N ASN A 59 -10.87 -14.33 3.42
CA ASN A 59 -11.57 -14.90 4.58
C ASN A 59 -10.68 -15.01 5.82
N ARG A 60 -9.35 -14.98 5.64
CA ARG A 60 -8.40 -15.04 6.75
C ARG A 60 -8.54 -13.85 7.70
N PHE A 61 -9.03 -12.70 7.24
CA PHE A 61 -9.37 -11.59 8.15
C PHE A 61 -10.44 -12.00 9.15
N ARG A 62 -11.53 -12.61 8.67
CA ARG A 62 -12.62 -13.14 9.52
C ARG A 62 -12.14 -14.24 10.46
N GLU A 63 -11.36 -15.19 9.96
CA GLU A 63 -10.78 -16.26 10.78
C GLU A 63 -9.90 -15.74 11.94
N LYS A 64 -9.28 -14.58 11.74
CA LYS A 64 -8.42 -13.92 12.73
C LYS A 64 -9.15 -12.88 13.58
N GLY A 65 -10.45 -12.68 13.37
CA GLY A 65 -11.22 -11.65 14.07
C GLY A 65 -10.80 -10.23 13.70
N CYS A 66 -10.17 -10.04 12.54
CA CYS A 66 -9.78 -8.74 12.02
C CYS A 66 -10.88 -8.15 11.14
N THR A 67 -11.03 -6.83 11.18
CA THR A 67 -11.85 -6.08 10.24
C THR A 67 -11.07 -5.79 8.97
N TYR A 68 -11.74 -5.85 7.82
CA TYR A 68 -11.18 -5.47 6.53
C TYR A 68 -11.98 -4.29 6.00
N ALA A 69 -11.37 -3.12 5.92
CA ALA A 69 -12.01 -1.90 5.42
C ALA A 69 -11.38 -1.49 4.09
N VAL A 70 -12.22 -1.14 3.13
CA VAL A 70 -11.82 -0.62 1.82
C VAL A 70 -12.16 0.86 1.76
N PHE A 71 -11.17 1.66 1.39
CA PHE A 71 -11.34 3.07 1.07
C PHE A 71 -10.85 3.27 -0.35
N TYR A 72 -11.67 3.91 -1.18
CA TYR A 72 -11.32 4.20 -2.57
C TYR A 72 -11.66 5.64 -2.90
N ALA A 73 -11.07 6.18 -3.96
CA ALA A 73 -11.41 7.49 -4.47
C ALA A 73 -12.03 7.34 -5.86
N PRO A 74 -13.27 7.85 -6.09
CA PRO A 74 -13.89 7.81 -7.40
C PRO A 74 -13.08 8.53 -8.50
N ASP A 75 -12.32 9.55 -8.10
CA ASP A 75 -11.47 10.36 -8.98
C ASP A 75 -9.99 9.90 -8.98
N ASP A 76 -9.69 8.67 -8.50
CA ASP A 76 -8.34 8.10 -8.60
C ASP A 76 -8.09 7.63 -10.04
N ASP A 77 -7.08 8.21 -10.68
CA ASP A 77 -6.69 7.94 -12.06
C ASP A 77 -5.58 6.90 -12.18
N LEU A 78 -5.11 6.34 -11.06
CA LEU A 78 -4.11 5.27 -11.03
C LEU A 78 -4.69 3.93 -10.57
N VAL A 79 -5.65 3.94 -9.63
CA VAL A 79 -6.35 2.74 -9.17
C VAL A 79 -7.83 2.93 -9.41
N GLU A 80 -8.34 2.31 -10.47
CA GLU A 80 -9.74 2.43 -10.85
C GLU A 80 -10.66 1.87 -9.76
N PRO A 81 -11.86 2.45 -9.56
CA PRO A 81 -12.80 1.99 -8.54
C PRO A 81 -13.11 0.50 -8.61
N GLU A 82 -13.22 -0.08 -9.81
CA GLU A 82 -13.50 -1.50 -10.02
C GLU A 82 -12.39 -2.39 -9.43
N VAL A 83 -11.13 -1.94 -9.57
CA VAL A 83 -9.96 -2.64 -9.02
C VAL A 83 -9.92 -2.49 -7.50
N ALA A 84 -10.12 -1.27 -6.99
CA ALA A 84 -10.15 -1.01 -5.55
C ALA A 84 -11.27 -1.79 -4.84
N LEU A 85 -12.41 -1.99 -5.51
CA LEU A 85 -13.59 -2.68 -4.99
C LEU A 85 -13.60 -4.19 -5.27
N ALA A 86 -12.58 -4.76 -5.92
CA ALA A 86 -12.53 -6.18 -6.26
C ALA A 86 -12.70 -7.10 -5.02
N GLY A 87 -12.24 -6.64 -3.85
CA GLY A 87 -12.36 -7.36 -2.58
C GLY A 87 -13.58 -7.01 -1.72
N GLN A 88 -14.51 -6.17 -2.20
CA GLN A 88 -15.54 -5.54 -1.35
C GLN A 88 -16.46 -6.54 -0.62
N GLN A 89 -16.72 -7.71 -1.21
CA GLN A 89 -17.61 -8.71 -0.60
C GLN A 89 -17.05 -9.33 0.70
N TRP A 90 -15.72 -9.25 0.90
CA TRP A 90 -15.06 -9.69 2.13
C TRP A 90 -14.81 -8.55 3.11
N ALA A 91 -15.10 -7.30 2.72
CA ALA A 91 -14.89 -6.13 3.55
C ALA A 91 -16.03 -5.94 4.55
N THR A 92 -15.67 -5.50 5.75
CA THR A 92 -16.62 -5.08 6.80
C THR A 92 -17.03 -3.61 6.66
N HIS A 93 -16.29 -2.83 5.87
CA HIS A 93 -16.56 -1.41 5.62
C HIS A 93 -16.06 -1.02 4.23
N VAL A 94 -16.84 -0.21 3.50
CA VAL A 94 -16.45 0.34 2.20
C VAL A 94 -16.86 1.80 2.16
N GLU A 95 -15.93 2.69 1.82
CA GLU A 95 -16.18 4.13 1.78
C GLU A 95 -15.43 4.82 0.63
N ALA A 96 -16.16 5.68 -0.10
CA ALA A 96 -15.60 6.56 -1.11
C ALA A 96 -15.06 7.84 -0.44
N LEU A 97 -13.83 8.22 -0.76
CA LEU A 97 -13.18 9.42 -0.25
C LEU A 97 -12.84 10.38 -1.40
N SER A 98 -12.93 11.68 -1.15
CA SER A 98 -12.68 12.70 -2.20
C SER A 98 -11.19 12.90 -2.53
N GLY A 99 -10.89 13.12 -3.82
CA GLY A 99 -9.59 13.48 -4.37
C GLY A 99 -8.73 12.28 -4.80
N GLY A 100 -7.82 12.50 -5.77
CA GLY A 100 -7.12 11.43 -6.49
C GLY A 100 -5.89 10.83 -5.80
N HIS A 101 -5.15 10.02 -6.58
CA HIS A 101 -4.14 9.08 -6.10
C HIS A 101 -3.12 9.66 -5.11
N VAL A 102 -2.43 10.73 -5.52
CA VAL A 102 -1.36 11.34 -4.72
C VAL A 102 -1.91 11.88 -3.41
N LYS A 103 -3.12 12.46 -3.43
CA LYS A 103 -3.75 12.96 -2.21
C LYS A 103 -4.00 11.80 -1.25
N LYS A 104 -4.44 10.63 -1.72
CA LYS A 104 -4.64 9.45 -0.86
C LYS A 104 -3.34 8.85 -0.35
N ALA A 105 -2.31 8.78 -1.20
CA ALA A 105 -1.00 8.24 -0.82
C ALA A 105 -0.24 9.12 0.19
N THR A 106 -0.44 10.44 0.15
CA THR A 106 0.39 11.41 0.89
C THR A 106 -0.36 12.18 1.99
N SER A 107 -1.68 12.03 2.12
CA SER A 107 -2.44 12.67 3.20
C SER A 107 -2.25 11.90 4.50
N PRO A 108 -1.47 12.41 5.47
CA PRO A 108 -1.03 11.58 6.59
C PRO A 108 -2.14 11.29 7.62
N PHE A 109 -3.29 11.98 7.56
CA PHE A 109 -4.31 11.90 8.60
C PHE A 109 -5.70 12.34 8.11
N GLN A 110 -6.26 11.75 7.05
CA GLN A 110 -7.68 12.06 6.76
C GLN A 110 -8.59 11.33 7.76
N LYS A 111 -8.61 11.84 8.99
CA LYS A 111 -9.47 11.46 10.10
C LYS A 111 -10.86 12.05 9.85
N GLU A 112 -11.52 11.63 8.78
CA GLU A 112 -12.93 11.92 8.57
C GLU A 112 -13.71 10.65 8.92
N LYS A 113 -14.15 10.57 10.18
CA LYS A 113 -15.20 9.69 10.71
C LYS A 113 -15.10 8.17 10.50
N GLY A 114 -13.99 7.65 10.00
CA GLY A 114 -13.76 6.20 9.84
C GLY A 114 -13.19 5.51 11.08
N PRO A 115 -13.19 4.16 11.13
CA PRO A 115 -12.48 3.39 12.15
C PRO A 115 -11.01 3.80 12.22
N GLU A 116 -10.37 3.62 13.38
CA GLU A 116 -8.97 3.99 13.59
C GLU A 116 -8.09 3.40 12.48
N ARG A 117 -7.52 4.28 11.65
CA ARG A 117 -6.78 3.89 10.46
C ARG A 117 -5.37 3.50 10.89
N LEU A 118 -5.18 2.23 11.25
CA LEU A 118 -3.86 1.61 11.23
C LEU A 118 -3.46 1.42 9.77
N HIS A 119 -3.12 2.51 9.07
CA HIS A 119 -2.37 2.38 7.84
C HIS A 119 -1.05 1.68 8.23
N LEU A 120 -0.73 0.57 7.57
CA LEU A 120 0.65 0.15 7.35
C LEU A 120 1.34 1.23 6.48
N GLY A 121 1.44 2.44 7.02
CA GLY A 121 2.33 3.44 6.47
C GLY A 121 3.74 2.91 6.68
N LEU A 122 4.62 3.11 5.70
CA LEU A 122 6.05 2.86 5.87
C LEU A 122 6.63 3.53 7.14
N ALA A 123 5.98 4.59 7.64
CA ALA A 123 6.33 5.28 8.88
C ALA A 123 5.78 4.63 10.18
N HIS A 124 4.77 3.76 10.10
CA HIS A 124 4.07 3.19 11.27
C HIS A 124 3.99 1.67 11.27
N THR A 125 4.58 0.99 10.28
CA THR A 125 4.86 -0.44 10.42
C THR A 125 5.96 -0.52 11.47
N PRO A 126 5.72 -1.00 12.71
CA PRO A 126 6.85 -1.39 13.54
C PRO A 126 7.61 -2.42 12.71
N VAL A 127 8.84 -2.09 12.34
CA VAL A 127 9.79 -3.13 11.97
C VAL A 127 9.95 -3.89 13.27
N ASP A 128 9.12 -4.89 13.49
CA ASP A 128 9.42 -5.87 14.50
C ASP A 128 10.63 -6.61 13.96
N ILE A 129 11.81 -6.07 14.29
CA ILE A 129 13.11 -6.59 13.89
C ILE A 129 13.24 -8.06 14.34
N SER A 130 12.43 -8.51 15.32
CA SER A 130 12.40 -9.91 15.74
C SER A 130 11.75 -10.86 14.72
N LEU A 131 10.92 -10.35 13.79
CA LEU A 131 10.28 -11.14 12.71
C LEU A 131 11.14 -11.22 11.44
N LEU A 132 12.16 -10.38 11.29
CA LEU A 132 13.19 -10.56 10.27
C LEU A 132 14.12 -11.67 10.77
N SER A 133 14.03 -12.85 10.16
CA SER A 133 14.85 -14.01 10.54
C SER A 133 16.32 -13.62 10.65
N GLN A 134 17.02 -14.15 11.68
CA GLN A 134 18.45 -13.90 11.94
C GLN A 134 19.38 -14.17 10.73
N SER A 135 18.89 -14.87 9.70
CA SER A 135 19.59 -15.06 8.43
C SER A 135 19.81 -13.77 7.63
N LEU A 136 18.95 -12.75 7.77
CA LEU A 136 19.12 -11.45 7.09
C LEU A 136 20.13 -10.55 7.81
N LEU A 137 20.30 -10.72 9.13
CA LEU A 137 21.26 -9.95 9.92
C LEU A 137 22.72 -10.35 9.62
N HIS A 138 22.97 -11.62 9.32
CA HIS A 138 24.31 -12.11 8.96
C HIS A 138 24.81 -11.63 7.59
N TYR A 139 23.93 -11.14 6.71
CA TYR A 139 24.33 -10.61 5.40
C TYR A 139 25.06 -9.25 5.52
N ARG A 140 24.87 -8.52 6.62
CA ARG A 140 25.51 -7.20 6.82
C ARG A 140 26.91 -7.25 7.42
N GLU A 141 27.30 -8.34 8.08
CA GLU A 141 28.65 -8.47 8.66
C GLU A 141 29.71 -8.94 7.65
N SER A 142 29.30 -9.36 6.44
CA SER A 142 30.22 -9.86 5.41
C SER A 142 30.76 -8.79 4.44
N TYR A 143 30.35 -7.52 4.60
CA TYR A 143 30.84 -6.39 3.81
C TYR A 143 31.29 -5.23 4.70
N VAL A 144 32.26 -5.50 5.57
CA VAL A 144 33.18 -4.48 6.07
C VAL A 144 34.59 -5.02 5.85
N VAL A 145 35.18 -4.62 4.72
CA VAL A 145 36.63 -4.65 4.46
C VAL A 145 37.04 -3.22 4.14
#